data_AF-A0A2A6ZYF4-F1
#
_entry.id   AF-A0A2A6ZYF4-F1
#
_cell.length_a   1.000
_cell.length_b   1.000
_cell.length_c   1.000
_cell.angle_alpha   90.00
_cell.angle_beta   90.00
_cell.angle_gamma   90.00
#
_symmetry.space_group_name_H-M   'P 1'
#
loop_
_entity.id
_entity.type
_entity.pdbx_description
1 polymer ?
#
loop_
_entity_poly.entity_id
_entity_poly.type
_entity_poly.pdbx_seq_one_letter_code
_entity_poly.pdbx_strand_id
1 'polypeptide(L)'
;MNKLLSCHYNMDTNRVEAQFADGSAVAIDCIAIEDEYGNTPAQRAELDWLLYNKPLEYAQLVLSGEIEHYLSLGRDHGRLED
;
A
#
# COMPACT_ATOMS: atom_id res chain seq x y z
N MET A 1 19.59 5.61 0.03
CA MET A 1 18.45 4.90 0.66
C MET A 1 17.58 5.94 1.33
N ASN A 2 16.51 6.35 0.65
CA ASN A 2 15.52 7.25 1.23
C ASN A 2 14.75 6.48 2.30
N LYS A 3 15.09 6.68 3.58
CA LYS A 3 14.33 6.08 4.67
C LYS A 3 12.99 6.79 4.74
N LEU A 4 11.90 6.04 4.57
CA LEU A 4 10.58 6.52 4.97
C LEU A 4 10.61 6.76 6.49
N LEU A 5 10.24 7.97 6.89
CA LEU A 5 10.07 8.35 8.29
C LEU A 5 8.70 7.97 8.81
N SER A 6 7.67 8.23 8.02
CA SER A 6 6.28 8.06 8.45
C SER A 6 5.38 7.84 7.25
N CYS A 7 4.30 7.11 7.47
CA CYS A 7 3.21 6.96 6.52
C CYS A 7 1.90 7.25 7.24
N HIS A 8 1.03 7.98 6.58
CA HIS A 8 -0.33 8.18 7.01
C HIS A 8 -1.29 7.85 5.87
N TYR A 9 -2.27 6.99 6.14
CA TYR A 9 -3.36 6.76 5.21
C TYR A 9 -4.48 7.76 5.49
N ASN A 10 -4.71 8.67 4.55
CA ASN A 10 -5.77 9.65 4.61
C ASN A 10 -7.03 9.09 3.94
N MET A 11 -7.99 8.65 4.76
CA MET A 11 -9.26 8.09 4.27
C MET A 11 -10.14 9.13 3.55
N ASP A 12 -9.97 10.42 3.83
CA ASP A 12 -10.75 11.48 3.17
C ASP A 12 -10.39 11.61 1.69
N THR A 13 -9.10 11.45 1.38
CA THR A 13 -8.57 11.58 0.01
C THR A 13 -8.22 10.24 -0.62
N ASN A 14 -8.39 9.14 0.12
CA ASN A 14 -7.97 7.79 -0.25
C ASN A 14 -6.50 7.70 -0.70
N ARG A 15 -5.61 8.37 0.05
CA ARG A 15 -4.18 8.49 -0.29
C ARG A 15 -3.28 8.13 0.87
N VAL A 16 -2.18 7.45 0.56
CA VAL A 16 -1.10 7.22 1.54
C VAL A 16 -0.05 8.30 1.39
N GLU A 17 0.10 9.13 2.41
CA GLU A 17 1.11 10.17 2.52
C GLU A 17 2.36 9.58 3.18
N ALA A 18 3.39 9.34 2.38
CA ALA A 18 4.70 8.86 2.80
C ALA A 18 5.67 10.03 2.96
N GLN A 19 6.18 10.25 4.16
CA GLN A 19 7.20 11.25 4.45
C GLN A 19 8.57 10.60 4.57
N PHE A 20 9.57 11.19 3.93
CA PHE A 20 10.94 10.71 3.90
C PHE A 20 11.85 11.49 4.85
N ALA A 21 12.95 10.87 5.24
CA ALA A 21 13.99 11.47 6.08
C ALA A 21 14.60 12.76 5.51
N ASP A 22 14.52 12.93 4.19
CA ASP A 22 14.99 14.13 3.48
C ASP A 22 14.00 15.30 3.53
N GLY A 23 12.83 15.13 4.18
CA GLY A 23 11.77 16.14 4.23
C GLY A 23 10.84 16.14 3.01
N SER A 24 11.14 15.34 1.99
CA SER A 24 10.23 15.07 0.87
C SER A 24 9.01 14.28 1.35
N ALA A 25 7.85 14.51 0.73
CA ALA A 25 6.63 13.74 0.95
C ALA A 25 6.04 13.29 -0.39
N VAL A 26 5.54 12.07 -0.44
CA VAL A 26 4.86 11.49 -1.61
C VAL A 26 3.46 11.08 -1.19
N ALA A 27 2.46 11.49 -1.96
CA ALA A 27 1.09 11.00 -1.81
C ALA A 27 0.85 9.91 -2.87
N ILE A 28 0.62 8.68 -2.40
CA ILE A 28 0.30 7.52 -3.22
C ILE A 28 -1.22 7.45 -3.33
N ASP A 29 -1.72 7.44 -4.56
CA ASP A 29 -3.15 7.31 -4.84
C ASP A 29 -3.56 5.84 -4.79
N CYS A 30 -4.30 5.44 -3.75
CA CYS A 30 -4.63 4.03 -3.54
C CYS A 30 -5.50 3.50 -4.68
N ILE A 31 -6.37 4.34 -5.24
CA ILE A 31 -7.24 3.99 -6.36
C ILE A 31 -6.43 3.58 -7.58
N ALA A 32 -5.35 4.32 -7.87
CA ALA A 32 -4.46 3.99 -9.00
C ALA A 32 -3.73 2.66 -8.78
N ILE A 33 -3.29 2.38 -7.55
CA ILE A 33 -2.62 1.11 -7.21
C ILE A 33 -3.60 -0.07 -7.27
N GLU A 34 -4.83 0.11 -6.78
CA GLU A 34 -5.87 -0.91 -6.86
C GLU A 34 -6.33 -1.19 -8.28
N ASP A 35 -6.32 -0.18 -9.17
CA ASP A 35 -6.60 -0.35 -10.60
C ASP A 35 -5.45 -1.08 -11.32
N GLU A 36 -4.20 -0.73 -11.00
CA GLU A 36 -3.01 -1.31 -11.63
C GLU A 36 -2.74 -2.76 -11.14
N TYR A 37 -2.79 -3.00 -9.84
CA TYR A 37 -2.38 -4.27 -9.23
C TYR A 37 -3.53 -5.10 -8.67
N GLY A 38 -4.67 -4.48 -8.34
CA GLY A 38 -5.85 -5.13 -7.75
C GLY A 38 -6.73 -5.84 -8.79
N ASN A 39 -6.12 -6.67 -9.65
CA ASN A 39 -6.80 -7.39 -10.73
C ASN A 39 -7.73 -8.49 -10.23
N THR A 40 -7.47 -9.04 -9.04
CA THR A 40 -8.28 -10.08 -8.41
C THR A 40 -8.81 -9.62 -7.05
N PRO A 41 -9.95 -10.16 -6.59
CA PRO A 41 -10.52 -9.80 -5.29
C PRO A 41 -9.58 -10.08 -4.12
N ALA A 42 -8.77 -11.16 -4.20
CA ALA A 42 -7.77 -11.47 -3.18
C ALA A 42 -6.67 -10.40 -3.12
N GLN A 43 -6.19 -9.91 -4.27
CA GLN A 43 -5.19 -8.84 -4.32
C GLN A 43 -5.74 -7.53 -3.77
N ARG A 44 -6.99 -7.16 -4.11
CA ARG A 44 -7.64 -5.97 -3.53
C ARG A 44 -7.78 -6.08 -2.02
N ALA A 45 -8.21 -7.24 -1.51
CA ALA A 45 -8.34 -7.44 -0.08
C ALA A 45 -6.99 -7.36 0.65
N GLU A 46 -5.91 -7.81 0.03
CA GLU A 46 -4.55 -7.69 0.59
C GLU A 46 -4.04 -6.23 0.54
N LEU A 47 -4.33 -5.49 -0.53
CA LEU A 47 -4.04 -4.05 -0.61
C LEU A 47 -4.77 -3.27 0.48
N ASP A 48 -6.07 -3.52 0.64
CA ASP A 48 -6.89 -2.92 1.69
C ASP A 48 -6.36 -3.25 3.09
N TRP A 49 -6.03 -4.53 3.33
CA TRP A 49 -5.43 -4.96 4.59
C TRP A 49 -4.11 -4.21 4.88
N LEU A 50 -3.24 -4.06 3.88
CA LEU A 50 -1.99 -3.31 4.02
C LEU A 50 -2.24 -1.83 4.34
N LEU A 51 -3.23 -1.19 3.73
CA LEU A 51 -3.58 0.22 4.00
C LEU A 51 -4.00 0.43 5.46
N TYR A 52 -4.86 -0.45 5.97
CA TYR A 52 -5.40 -0.32 7.32
C TYR A 52 -4.42 -0.79 8.41
N ASN A 53 -3.67 -1.86 8.16
CA ASN A 53 -2.81 -2.47 9.18
C ASN A 53 -1.38 -1.93 9.14
N LYS A 54 -0.84 -1.68 7.94
CA LYS A 54 0.58 -1.34 7.73
C LYS A 54 0.81 -0.39 6.55
N PRO A 55 0.32 0.87 6.62
CA PRO A 55 0.47 1.84 5.54
C PRO A 55 1.93 2.13 5.18
N LEU A 56 2.86 1.95 6.11
CA LEU A 56 4.30 2.07 5.88
C LEU A 56 4.86 0.95 4.99
N GLU A 57 4.37 -0.28 5.18
CA GLU A 57 4.79 -1.43 4.36
C GLU A 57 4.19 -1.30 2.96
N TYR A 58 2.91 -0.90 2.87
CA TYR A 58 2.26 -0.56 1.61
C TYR A 58 3.06 0.45 0.79
N ALA A 59 3.37 1.61 1.38
CA ALA A 59 4.08 2.67 0.66
C ALA A 59 5.46 2.21 0.19
N GLN A 60 6.19 1.45 1.01
CA GLN A 60 7.49 0.92 0.61
C GLN A 60 7.36 -0.05 -0.57
N LEU A 61 6.39 -0.97 -0.54
CA LEU A 61 6.17 -1.91 -1.63
C LEU A 61 5.81 -1.21 -2.94
N VAL A 62 4.92 -0.20 -2.88
CA VAL A 62 4.55 0.61 -4.05
C VAL A 62 5.76 1.38 -4.59
N LEU A 63 6.50 2.07 -3.73
CA LEU A 63 7.63 2.90 -4.14
C LEU A 63 8.83 2.08 -4.65
N SER A 64 9.02 0.86 -4.14
CA SER A 64 10.04 -0.07 -4.61
C SER A 64 9.61 -0.83 -5.88
N GLY A 65 8.33 -0.76 -6.27
CA GLY A 65 7.76 -1.57 -7.36
C GLY A 65 7.67 -3.06 -7.03
N GLU A 66 7.82 -3.44 -5.76
CA GLU A 66 7.77 -4.83 -5.29
C GLU A 66 6.35 -5.31 -4.98
N ILE A 67 5.36 -4.42 -5.10
CA ILE A 67 3.96 -4.74 -4.77
C ILE A 67 3.37 -5.82 -5.66
N GLU A 68 3.72 -5.86 -6.95
CA GLU A 68 3.29 -6.91 -7.86
C GLU A 68 3.78 -8.30 -7.39
N HIS A 69 5.04 -8.37 -6.98
CA HIS A 69 5.63 -9.61 -6.48
C HIS A 69 5.02 -10.02 -5.13
N TYR A 70 4.79 -9.06 -4.23
CA TYR A 70 4.11 -9.29 -2.96
C TYR A 70 2.71 -9.88 -3.16
N LEU A 71 1.94 -9.32 -4.09
CA LEU A 71 0.58 -9.77 -4.41
C LEU A 71 0.58 -11.13 -5.13
N SER A 72 1.58 -11.39 -5.96
CA SER A 72 1.74 -12.68 -6.66
C SER A 72 2.08 -13.84 -5.72
N LEU A 73 2.67 -13.55 -4.56
CA LEU A 73 2.93 -14.54 -3.51
C LEU A 73 1.65 -15.09 -2.85
N GLY A 74 0.48 -14.48 -3.09
CA GLY A 74 -0.80 -15.02 -2.64
C GLY A 74 -0.90 -15.07 -1.12
N ARG A 75 -0.67 -13.94 -0.46
CA ARG A 75 -0.98 -13.81 0.97
C ARG A 75 -2.52 -13.80 1.13
N ASP A 76 -3.01 -14.59 2.08
CA ASP A 76 -4.45 -14.77 2.33
C ASP A 76 -4.93 -13.87 3.48
N HIS A 77 -4.28 -12.72 3.74
CA HIS A 77 -4.69 -11.87 4.88
C HIS A 77 -6.02 -11.17 4.63
N GLY A 78 -6.45 -11.11 3.37
CA GLY A 78 -7.76 -10.63 2.95
C GLY A 78 -8.92 -11.61 3.18
N ARG A 79 -8.67 -12.83 3.66
CA ARG A 79 -9.76 -13.71 4.10
C ARG A 79 -10.25 -13.18 5.45
N LEU A 80 -11.28 -12.33 5.40
CA LEU A 80 -12.19 -12.20 6.53
C LEU A 80 -12.68 -13.62 6.83
N GLU A 81 -12.14 -14.25 7.86
CA GLU A 81 -12.79 -15.41 8.45
C GLU A 81 -14.14 -14.91 8.97
N ASP A 82 -15.22 -15.48 8.43
CA ASP A 82 -16.62 -15.22 8.80
C ASP A 82 -16.84 -15.23 10.32
#